data_AF-A0A1H7Z4A5-F1
#
_entry.id   AF-A0A1H7Z4A5-F1
#
_cell.length_a   1.000
_cell.length_b   1.000
_cell.length_c   1.000
_cell.angle_alpha   90.00
_cell.angle_beta   90.00
_cell.angle_gamma   90.00
#
_symmetry.space_group_name_H-M   'P 1'
#
loop_
_entity.id
_entity.type
_entity.pdbx_description
1 polymer ?
#
loop_
_entity_poly.entity_id
_entity_poly.type
_entity_poly.pdbx_seq_one_letter_code
_entity_poly.pdbx_strand_id
1 'polypeptide(L)'
;MKKIRITPLNVASACWLCWIAWRTMHENMPWPTFGRLLAVVLLFMIADQIFRFMLRGNNKRLWYIEGGFLIFAAIIIWIIKLV
;
A
#
# COMPACT_ATOMS: atom_id res chain seq x y z
N MET A 1 -21.58 -0.77 15.59
CA MET A 1 -20.20 -1.03 15.13
C MET A 1 -20.11 -0.72 13.64
N LYS A 2 -19.33 0.30 13.20
CA LYS A 2 -19.13 0.58 11.77
C LYS A 2 -18.43 -0.63 11.14
N LYS A 3 -18.99 -1.23 10.08
CA LYS A 3 -18.31 -2.29 9.31
C LYS A 3 -17.01 -1.71 8.75
N ILE A 4 -15.87 -2.14 9.31
CA ILE A 4 -14.54 -1.80 8.77
C ILE A 4 -14.45 -2.49 7.41
N ARG A 5 -14.40 -1.70 6.34
CA ARG A 5 -14.21 -2.22 4.98
C ARG A 5 -12.71 -2.39 4.76
N ILE A 6 -12.25 -3.63 4.65
CA ILE A 6 -10.88 -3.97 4.26
C ILE A 6 -10.75 -3.77 2.75
N THR A 7 -9.66 -3.16 2.33
CA THR A 7 -9.30 -2.86 0.94
C THR A 7 -7.98 -3.53 0.57
N PRO A 8 -7.77 -3.90 -0.71
CA PRO A 8 -6.48 -4.43 -1.17
C PRO A 8 -5.31 -3.51 -0.83
N LEU A 9 -5.51 -2.19 -0.96
CA LEU A 9 -4.47 -1.23 -0.63
C LEU A 9 -4.11 -1.27 0.86
N ASN A 10 -5.10 -1.31 1.76
CA ASN A 10 -4.82 -1.44 3.19
C ASN A 10 -4.15 -2.78 3.56
N VAL A 11 -4.46 -3.88 2.86
CA VAL A 11 -3.76 -5.15 3.05
C VAL A 11 -2.29 -5.01 2.64
N ALA A 12 -2.03 -4.41 1.48
CA ALA A 12 -0.67 -4.14 1.02
C ALA A 12 0.09 -3.24 2.01
N SER A 13 -0.54 -2.16 2.49
CA SER A 13 0.00 -1.27 3.53
C SER A 13 0.38 -2.03 4.80
N ALA A 14 -0.49 -2.93 5.27
CA ALA A 14 -0.24 -3.74 6.46
C ALA A 14 0.95 -4.69 6.27
N CYS A 15 1.05 -5.37 5.11
CA CYS A 15 2.20 -6.21 4.78
C CYS A 15 3.50 -5.40 4.76
N TRP A 16 3.47 -4.20 4.16
CA TRP A 16 4.61 -3.29 4.13
C TRP A 16 5.02 -2.84 5.53
N LEU A 17 4.08 -2.49 6.40
CA LEU A 17 4.35 -2.13 7.79
C LEU A 17 4.96 -3.30 8.58
N CYS A 18 4.43 -4.52 8.42
CA CYS A 18 5.01 -5.72 9.03
C CYS A 18 6.46 -5.94 8.56
N TRP A 19 6.72 -5.75 7.27
CA TRP A 19 8.07 -5.89 6.72
C TRP A 19 9.02 -4.80 7.23
N ILE A 20 8.58 -3.55 7.32
CA ILE A 20 9.34 -2.46 7.92
C ILE A 20 9.66 -2.79 9.38
N ALA A 21 8.67 -3.22 10.16
CA ALA A 21 8.87 -3.58 11.57
C ALA A 21 9.90 -4.70 11.72
N TRP A 22 9.78 -5.78 10.93
CA TRP A 22 10.75 -6.86 10.90
C TRP A 22 12.16 -6.35 10.58
N ARG A 23 12.30 -5.55 9.51
CA ARG A 23 13.58 -4.96 9.10
C ARG A 23 14.16 -4.14 10.24
N THR A 24 13.40 -3.24 10.85
CA THR A 24 13.91 -2.42 11.97
C THR A 24 14.33 -3.22 13.20
N MET A 25 13.75 -4.41 13.42
CA MET A 25 14.07 -5.25 14.57
C MET A 25 15.26 -6.20 14.35
N HIS A 26 15.54 -6.59 13.11
CA HIS A 26 16.54 -7.63 12.80
C HIS A 26 17.70 -7.13 11.96
N GLU A 27 17.52 -6.03 11.24
CA GLU A 27 18.52 -5.43 10.38
C GLU A 27 18.64 -3.97 10.81
N ASN A 28 19.83 -3.48 11.13
CA ASN A 28 20.04 -2.09 11.55
C ASN A 28 19.68 -1.12 10.40
N MET A 29 18.40 -0.85 10.25
CA MET A 29 17.83 -0.18 9.10
C MET A 29 18.20 1.31 9.16
N PRO A 30 18.86 1.87 8.13
CA PRO A 30 19.20 3.28 8.13
C PRO A 30 17.94 4.15 8.20
N TRP A 31 17.95 5.18 9.06
CA TRP A 31 16.86 6.14 9.22
C TRP A 31 16.34 6.75 7.89
N PRO A 32 17.21 7.11 6.91
CA PRO A 32 16.73 7.62 5.62
C PRO A 32 15.90 6.59 4.85
N THR A 33 16.27 5.31 4.93
CA THR A 33 15.54 4.22 4.28
C THR A 33 14.19 4.02 4.96
N PHE A 34 14.15 4.07 6.30
CA PHE A 34 12.91 3.96 7.06
C PHE A 34 11.92 5.07 6.67
N GLY A 35 12.38 6.33 6.63
CA GLY A 35 11.56 7.46 6.22
C GLY A 35 10.97 7.30 4.82
N ARG A 36 11.75 6.79 3.86
CA ARG A 36 11.27 6.51 2.49
C ARG A 36 10.20 5.42 2.46
N LEU A 37 10.39 4.31 3.17
CA LEU A 37 9.38 3.24 3.19
C LEU A 37 8.10 3.70 3.90
N LEU A 38 8.22 4.45 4.99
CA LEU A 38 7.07 5.01 5.69
C LEU A 38 6.30 5.99 4.80
N ALA A 39 7.00 6.82 4.01
CA ALA A 39 6.37 7.71 3.04
C ALA A 39 5.56 6.93 1.99
N VAL A 40 6.06 5.80 1.49
CA VAL A 40 5.32 4.94 0.55
C VAL A 40 4.04 4.40 1.18
N VAL A 41 4.11 3.93 2.44
CA VAL A 41 2.92 3.46 3.16
C VAL A 41 1.88 4.56 3.33
N LEU A 42 2.31 5.78 3.71
CA LEU A 42 1.41 6.93 3.82
C LEU A 42 0.77 7.27 2.46
N LEU A 43 1.53 7.19 1.38
CA LEU A 43 1.05 7.43 0.03
C LEU A 43 -0.02 6.40 -0.38
N PHE A 44 0.16 5.13 -0.02
CA PHE A 44 -0.87 4.10 -0.17
C PHE A 44 -2.11 4.39 0.68
N MET A 45 -1.96 4.80 1.94
CA MET A 45 -3.13 5.15 2.77
C MET A 45 -3.92 6.34 2.17
N ILE A 46 -3.24 7.34 1.63
CA ILE A 46 -3.89 8.47 0.97
C ILE A 46 -4.60 8.01 -0.31
N ALA A 47 -3.93 7.19 -1.13
CA ALA A 47 -4.52 6.65 -2.36
C ALA A 47 -5.79 5.82 -2.07
N ASP A 48 -5.77 4.98 -1.03
CA ASP A 48 -6.93 4.19 -0.58
C ASP A 48 -8.12 5.11 -0.24
N GLN A 49 -7.85 6.20 0.48
CA GLN A 49 -8.88 7.17 0.83
C GLN A 49 -9.46 7.88 -0.40
N ILE A 50 -8.61 8.21 -1.39
CA ILE A 50 -9.04 8.80 -2.67
C ILE A 50 -9.91 7.81 -3.44
N PHE A 51 -9.50 6.54 -3.57
CA PHE A 51 -10.29 5.51 -4.25
C PHE A 51 -11.64 5.30 -3.57
N ARG A 52 -11.68 5.23 -2.23
CA ARG A 52 -12.93 5.18 -1.46
C ARG A 52 -13.83 6.38 -1.70
N PHE A 53 -13.24 7.58 -1.81
CA PHE A 53 -13.98 8.81 -2.08
C PHE A 53 -14.53 8.85 -3.51
N MET A 54 -13.75 8.42 -4.51
CA MET A 54 -14.16 8.41 -5.92
C MET A 54 -15.19 7.30 -6.22
N LEU A 55 -15.08 6.14 -5.58
CA LEU A 55 -15.88 4.95 -5.88
C LEU A 55 -17.06 4.73 -4.91
N ARG A 56 -17.49 5.79 -4.20
CA ARG A 56 -18.58 5.83 -3.21
C ARG A 56 -19.65 4.74 -3.43
N GLY A 57 -19.56 3.67 -2.64
CA GLY A 57 -20.66 2.72 -2.45
C GLY A 57 -20.33 1.25 -2.74
N ASN A 58 -19.56 0.93 -3.78
CA ASN A 58 -19.46 -0.46 -4.25
C ASN A 58 -18.13 -1.15 -3.86
N ASN A 59 -18.16 -1.90 -2.75
CA ASN A 59 -16.98 -2.54 -2.16
C ASN A 59 -16.30 -3.55 -3.11
N LYS A 60 -17.08 -4.27 -3.94
CA LYS A 60 -16.52 -5.21 -4.91
C LYS A 60 -15.73 -4.49 -6.02
N ARG A 61 -16.25 -3.37 -6.51
CA ARG A 61 -15.61 -2.56 -7.55
C ARG A 61 -14.32 -1.90 -7.05
N LEU A 62 -14.34 -1.46 -5.79
CA LEU A 62 -13.15 -0.92 -5.11
C LEU A 62 -12.01 -1.96 -5.08
N TRP A 63 -12.34 -3.21 -4.73
CA TRP A 63 -11.38 -4.31 -4.71
C TRP A 63 -10.73 -4.58 -6.08
N TYR A 64 -11.52 -4.62 -7.16
CA TYR A 64 -10.97 -4.84 -8.50
C TYR A 64 -10.08 -3.68 -8.97
N ILE A 65 -10.46 -2.43 -8.70
CA ILE A 65 -9.72 -1.26 -9.15
C ILE A 65 -8.41 -1.11 -8.36
N GLU A 66 -8.48 -1.19 -7.03
CA GLU A 66 -7.27 -1.09 -6.19
C GLU A 66 -6.34 -2.30 -6.39
N GLY A 67 -6.90 -3.49 -6.58
CA GLY A 67 -6.12 -4.68 -6.93
C GLY A 67 -5.40 -4.51 -8.28
N GLY A 68 -6.10 -4.02 -9.31
CA GLY A 68 -5.49 -3.70 -10.60
C GLY A 68 -4.41 -2.63 -10.49
N PHE A 69 -4.62 -1.60 -9.67
CA PHE A 69 -3.62 -0.57 -9.40
C PHE A 69 -2.36 -1.14 -8.74
N LEU A 70 -2.50 -2.06 -7.77
CA LEU A 70 -1.35 -2.71 -7.13
C LEU A 70 -0.54 -3.55 -8.12
N ILE A 71 -1.21 -4.33 -8.98
CA ILE A 71 -0.55 -5.12 -10.02
C ILE A 71 0.19 -4.19 -10.99
N PHE A 72 -0.47 -3.11 -11.43
CA PHE A 72 0.13 -2.12 -12.32
C PHE A 72 1.35 -1.44 -11.69
N ALA A 73 1.26 -1.03 -10.42
CA ALA A 73 2.37 -0.45 -9.68
C ALA A 73 3.55 -1.44 -9.54
N ALA A 74 3.26 -2.71 -9.25
CA ALA A 74 4.28 -3.75 -9.19
C ALA A 74 4.99 -3.96 -10.54
N ILE A 75 4.25 -3.96 -11.64
CA ILE A 75 4.80 -4.06 -13.01
C ILE A 75 5.70 -2.84 -13.31
N ILE A 76 5.26 -1.62 -13.00
CA ILE A 76 6.08 -0.42 -13.20
C ILE A 76 7.38 -0.51 -12.41
N ILE A 77 7.31 -0.86 -11.13
CA ILE A 77 8.51 -1.01 -10.29
C ILE A 77 9.44 -2.07 -10.87
N TRP A 78 8.89 -3.18 -11.36
CA TRP A 78 9.67 -4.24 -12.00
C TRP A 78 10.37 -3.74 -13.27
N ILE A 79 9.67 -3.02 -14.15
CA ILE A 79 10.24 -2.42 -15.36
C ILE A 79 11.35 -1.42 -15.00
N ILE A 80 11.10 -0.51 -14.05
CA ILE A 80 12.10 0.49 -13.62
C ILE A 80 13.35 -0.17 -13.02
N LYS A 81 13.20 -1.30 -12.31
CA LYS A 81 14.36 -2.04 -11.78
C LYS A 81 15.10 -2.85 -12.85
N LEU A 82 14.42 -3.22 -13.92
CA LEU A 82 14.98 -4.00 -15.03
C LEU A 82 15.79 -3.12 -15.99
N VAL A 83 15.44 -1.84 -16.08
CA VAL A 83 16.14 -0.79 -16.86
C VAL A 83 17.27 -0.17 -16.05
#